data_AF-A0A2E8EEP9-F1
#
_entry.id   AF-A0A2E8EEP9-F1
#
_cell.length_a   1.000
_cell.length_b   1.000
_cell.length_c   1.000
_cell.angle_alpha   90.00
_cell.angle_beta   90.00
_cell.angle_gamma   90.00
#
_symmetry.space_group_name_H-M   'P 1'
#
loop_
_entity.id
_entity.type
_entity.pdbx_description
1 polymer ?
#
loop_
_entity_poly.entity_id
_entity_poly.type
_entity_poly.pdbx_seq_one_letter_code
_entity_poly.pdbx_strand_id
1 'polypeptide(L)'
;MRCLWGPELHRWEVRPLEEVYVNTIRQGRDLLVAVCDAEILGMTLKGGRTPFEVSERFYKGTLCCLTEAIEAMGKATIVNMVGVRIVKAAIEYNLVQEAGIIYLGDVPHAQIVHL
;
A
#
# COMPACT_ATOMS: atom_id res chain seq x y z
N MET A 1 -8.58 -8.38 -11.99
CA MET A 1 -9.76 -8.21 -12.88
C MET A 1 -9.91 -6.71 -13.00
N ARG A 2 -10.01 -6.21 -14.24
CA ARG A 2 -9.76 -4.81 -14.63
C ARG A 2 -10.38 -3.75 -13.71
N CYS A 3 -9.52 -2.89 -13.20
CA CYS A 3 -9.90 -1.56 -12.76
C CYS A 3 -10.56 -0.82 -13.94
N LEU A 4 -11.83 -0.44 -13.79
CA LEU A 4 -12.60 0.33 -14.78
C LEU A 4 -13.42 1.38 -14.06
N TRP A 5 -13.14 2.66 -14.34
CA TRP A 5 -14.16 3.71 -14.42
C TRP A 5 -13.72 4.74 -15.49
N GLY A 6 -14.60 5.04 -16.46
CA GLY A 6 -14.36 5.89 -17.65
C GLY A 6 -14.66 7.39 -17.43
N PRO A 7 -14.70 8.27 -18.47
CA PRO A 7 -14.97 7.98 -19.88
C PRO A 7 -13.94 8.62 -20.83
N GLU A 8 -13.00 7.84 -21.38
CA GLU A 8 -12.41 8.12 -22.70
C GLU A 8 -11.64 6.90 -23.19
N LEU A 9 -12.06 6.40 -24.35
CA LEU A 9 -11.60 5.16 -24.97
C LEU A 9 -10.21 5.34 -25.58
N HIS A 10 -9.14 5.30 -24.78
CA HIS A 10 -7.78 5.20 -25.30
C HIS A 10 -6.89 4.25 -24.46
N ARG A 11 -6.75 3.02 -24.96
CA ARG A 11 -5.59 2.10 -24.83
C ARG A 11 -4.93 2.01 -23.43
N TRP A 12 -5.33 0.99 -22.69
CA TRP A 12 -4.83 0.61 -21.36
C TRP A 12 -3.42 0.01 -21.41
N GLU A 13 -2.41 0.86 -21.32
CA GLU A 13 -1.16 0.49 -20.64
C GLU A 13 -1.25 1.13 -19.25
N VAL A 14 -1.58 0.33 -18.24
CA VAL A 14 -1.41 0.74 -16.85
C VAL A 14 0.06 1.09 -16.70
N ARG A 15 0.38 2.34 -16.37
CA ARG A 15 1.77 2.77 -16.27
C ARG A 15 2.42 1.93 -15.16
N PRO A 16 3.60 1.31 -15.37
CA PRO A 16 4.30 0.51 -14.36
C PRO A 16 4.53 1.26 -13.04
N LEU A 17 4.48 2.60 -13.09
CA LEU A 17 4.67 3.50 -11.96
C LEU A 17 3.47 3.64 -11.03
N GLU A 18 2.32 3.01 -11.30
CA GLU A 18 1.15 3.04 -10.42
C GLU A 18 0.91 1.72 -9.68
N GLU A 19 1.81 0.75 -9.86
CA GLU A 19 1.66 -0.57 -9.28
C GLU A 19 2.13 -0.60 -7.82
N VAL A 20 1.44 -1.41 -7.03
CA VAL A 20 1.75 -1.69 -5.62
C VAL A 20 1.71 -3.19 -5.40
N TYR A 21 2.51 -3.69 -4.46
CA TYR A 21 2.36 -5.07 -3.98
C TYR A 21 1.39 -5.09 -2.82
N VAL A 22 0.46 -6.03 -2.85
CA VAL A 22 -0.48 -6.33 -1.76
C VAL A 22 -0.24 -7.75 -1.29
N ASN A 23 0.20 -7.90 -0.05
CA ASN A 23 0.27 -9.19 0.63
C ASN A 23 -0.81 -9.29 1.71
N THR A 24 -1.57 -10.38 1.71
CA THR A 24 -2.67 -10.62 2.65
C THR A 24 -2.34 -11.79 3.55
N ILE A 25 -2.35 -11.56 4.86
CA ILE A 25 -1.99 -12.55 5.88
C ILE A 25 -3.16 -12.70 6.83
N ARG A 26 -3.66 -13.93 7.00
CA ARG A 26 -4.71 -14.26 7.95
C ARG A 26 -4.11 -14.94 9.18
N GLN A 27 -4.38 -14.39 10.36
CA GLN A 27 -3.98 -14.98 11.63
C GLN A 27 -5.14 -14.94 12.61
N GLY A 28 -5.74 -16.11 12.88
CA GLY A 28 -6.96 -16.19 13.67
C GLY A 28 -8.10 -15.38 13.04
N ARG A 29 -8.63 -14.42 13.80
CA ARG A 29 -9.69 -13.51 13.33
C ARG A 29 -9.16 -12.34 12.49
N ASP A 30 -7.86 -12.07 12.57
CA ASP A 30 -7.27 -10.88 11.97
C ASP A 30 -6.90 -11.10 10.50
N LEU A 31 -7.14 -10.06 9.71
CA LEU A 31 -6.74 -9.96 8.32
C LEU A 31 -5.77 -8.79 8.21
N LEU A 32 -4.48 -9.10 8.06
CA LEU A 32 -3.44 -8.12 7.79
C LEU A 32 -3.26 -7.95 6.29
N VAL A 33 -3.26 -6.70 5.84
CA VAL A 33 -2.88 -6.32 4.49
C VAL A 33 -1.61 -5.47 4.55
N ALA A 34 -0.52 -6.01 4.03
CA ALA A 34 0.74 -5.29 3.84
C ALA A 34 0.79 -4.77 2.40
N VAL A 35 1.03 -3.47 2.24
CA VAL A 35 1.07 -2.83 0.92
C VAL A 35 2.31 -1.97 0.77
N CYS A 36 3.00 -2.09 -0.37
CA CYS A 36 4.06 -1.15 -0.70
C CYS A 36 4.03 -0.70 -2.16
N ASP A 37 4.52 0.51 -2.41
CA ASP A 37 4.86 0.95 -3.76
C ASP A 37 5.86 -0.03 -4.39
N ALA A 38 5.64 -0.42 -5.65
CA ALA A 38 6.37 -1.52 -6.26
C ALA A 38 7.89 -1.30 -6.36
N GLU A 39 8.32 -0.05 -6.58
CA GLU A 39 9.73 0.31 -6.76
C GLU A 39 10.55 0.28 -5.48
N ILE A 40 9.91 0.31 -4.30
CA ILE A 40 10.60 0.27 -3.02
C ILE A 40 10.68 -1.13 -2.40
N LEU A 41 10.08 -2.13 -3.05
CA LEU A 41 10.17 -3.51 -2.60
C LEU A 41 11.63 -3.98 -2.54
N GLY A 42 12.02 -4.61 -1.44
CA GLY A 42 13.39 -5.08 -1.20
C GLY A 42 14.38 -3.99 -0.78
N MET A 43 13.97 -2.72 -0.75
CA MET A 43 14.82 -1.63 -0.27
C MET A 43 14.84 -1.55 1.26
N THR A 44 15.94 -1.02 1.80
CA THR A 44 16.01 -0.59 3.21
C THR A 44 15.95 0.92 3.27
N LEU A 45 14.86 1.44 3.83
CA LEU A 45 14.60 2.86 4.02
C LEU A 45 15.31 3.36 5.29
N LYS A 46 15.89 4.56 5.19
CA LYS A 46 16.57 5.26 6.29
C LYS A 46 15.74 6.47 6.71
N GLY A 47 15.92 6.95 7.94
CA GLY A 47 15.21 8.13 8.46
C GLY A 47 14.19 7.84 9.56
N GLY A 48 13.89 6.56 9.81
CA GLY A 48 13.21 6.12 11.04
C GLY A 48 14.16 5.97 12.23
N ARG A 49 13.63 5.52 13.38
CA ARG A 49 14.43 5.18 14.58
C ARG A 49 15.41 4.03 14.31
N THR A 50 15.05 3.13 13.41
CA THR A 50 15.86 1.99 12.96
C THR A 50 15.73 1.86 11.45
N PRO A 51 16.69 1.22 10.76
CA PRO A 51 16.52 0.85 9.36
C PRO A 51 15.22 0.07 9.16
N PHE A 52 14.45 0.43 8.14
CA PHE A 52 13.18 -0.21 7.82
C PHE A 52 13.33 -0.96 6.49
N GLU A 53 13.33 -2.28 6.55
CA GLU A 53 13.36 -3.10 5.34
C GLU A 53 11.94 -3.28 4.79
N VAL A 54 11.71 -2.86 3.55
CA VAL A 54 10.49 -3.20 2.80
C VAL A 54 10.66 -4.64 2.29
N SER A 55 10.70 -5.58 3.24
CA SER A 55 11.13 -6.95 2.99
C SER A 55 10.23 -7.66 2.00
N GLU A 56 10.81 -8.32 1.00
CA GLU A 56 10.05 -9.16 0.06
C GLU A 56 9.22 -10.21 0.78
N ARG A 57 9.76 -10.79 1.86
CA ARG A 57 9.04 -11.81 2.64
C ARG A 57 7.71 -11.30 3.22
N PHE A 58 7.65 -10.03 3.59
CA PHE A 58 6.48 -9.45 4.27
C PHE A 58 5.58 -8.67 3.30
N TYR A 59 6.15 -7.88 2.39
CA TYR A 59 5.39 -7.01 1.49
C TYR A 59 5.08 -7.62 0.13
N LYS A 60 5.88 -8.59 -0.35
CA LYS A 60 5.66 -9.16 -1.68
C LYS A 60 4.43 -10.06 -1.66
N GLY A 61 3.44 -9.68 -2.45
CA GLY A 61 2.24 -10.47 -2.71
C GLY A 61 1.79 -10.29 -4.15
N THR A 62 0.52 -9.97 -4.36
CA THR A 62 -0.03 -9.68 -5.68
C THR A 62 0.36 -8.26 -6.10
N LEU A 63 0.94 -8.12 -7.30
CA LEU A 63 1.13 -6.82 -7.94
C LEU A 63 -0.20 -6.36 -8.53
N CYS A 64 -0.70 -5.21 -8.11
CA CYS A 64 -1.98 -4.68 -8.54
C CYS A 64 -1.99 -3.14 -8.61
N CYS A 65 -3.09 -2.58 -9.10
CA CYS A 65 -3.29 -1.13 -9.11
C CYS A 65 -3.75 -0.60 -7.74
N LEU A 66 -3.63 0.72 -7.55
CA LEU A 66 -4.03 1.39 -6.30
C LEU A 66 -5.49 1.11 -5.90
N THR A 67 -6.43 1.11 -6.85
CA THR A 67 -7.85 0.85 -6.53
C THR A 67 -8.07 -0.55 -5.96
N GLU A 68 -7.47 -1.58 -6.57
CA GLU A 68 -7.54 -2.95 -6.05
C GLU A 68 -6.88 -3.06 -4.66
N ALA A 69 -5.80 -2.32 -4.41
CA ALA A 69 -5.15 -2.26 -3.10
C ALA A 69 -6.03 -1.57 -2.04
N ILE A 70 -6.66 -0.44 -2.37
CA ILE A 70 -7.59 0.29 -1.49
C ILE A 70 -8.77 -0.61 -1.10
N GLU A 71 -9.34 -1.36 -2.06
CA GLU A 71 -10.41 -2.32 -1.80
C GLU A 71 -9.96 -3.47 -0.87
N ALA A 72 -8.71 -3.93 -0.99
CA ALA A 72 -8.16 -4.95 -0.10
C ALA A 72 -7.97 -4.39 1.32
N MET A 73 -7.38 -3.19 1.44
CA MET A 73 -7.18 -2.50 2.71
C MET A 73 -8.49 -2.23 3.45
N GLY A 74 -9.57 -1.86 2.74
CA GLY A 74 -10.88 -1.61 3.34
C GLY A 74 -11.56 -2.84 3.97
N LYS A 75 -11.07 -4.06 3.67
CA LYS A 75 -11.58 -5.31 4.27
C LYS A 75 -10.70 -5.81 5.43
N ALA A 76 -9.55 -5.17 5.65
CA ALA A 76 -8.53 -5.63 6.58
C ALA A 76 -8.80 -5.14 8.01
N THR A 77 -8.44 -5.96 9.00
CA THR A 77 -8.41 -5.50 10.40
C THR A 77 -7.12 -4.73 10.68
N ILE A 78 -6.03 -5.06 9.97
CA ILE A 78 -4.74 -4.38 10.10
C ILE A 78 -4.21 -4.04 8.71
N VAL A 79 -3.75 -2.81 8.52
CA VAL A 79 -3.08 -2.39 7.29
C VAL A 79 -1.71 -1.85 7.65
N ASN A 80 -0.66 -2.36 7.01
CA ASN A 80 0.68 -1.77 7.03
C ASN A 80 0.99 -1.28 5.62
N MET A 81 1.13 0.04 5.44
CA MET A 81 1.40 0.63 4.13
C MET A 81 2.66 1.49 4.15
N VAL A 82 3.45 1.41 3.07
CA VAL A 82 4.66 2.20 2.88
C VAL A 82 4.82 2.57 1.41
N GLY A 83 5.10 3.83 1.13
CA GLY A 83 5.21 4.32 -0.24
C GLY A 83 4.38 5.57 -0.47
N VAL A 84 4.90 6.46 -1.32
CA VAL A 84 4.29 7.76 -1.62
C VAL A 84 2.91 7.59 -2.22
N ARG A 85 2.74 6.66 -3.16
CA ARG A 85 1.46 6.49 -3.88
C ARG A 85 0.41 5.84 -3.00
N ILE A 86 0.73 4.70 -2.38
CA ILE A 86 -0.28 3.99 -1.59
C ILE A 86 -0.76 4.80 -0.39
N VAL A 87 0.14 5.52 0.30
CA VAL A 87 -0.24 6.35 1.44
C VAL A 87 -1.07 7.55 0.99
N LYS A 88 -0.69 8.21 -0.11
CA LYS A 88 -1.48 9.31 -0.66
C LYS A 88 -2.88 8.84 -1.06
N ALA A 89 -3.01 7.70 -1.73
CA ALA A 89 -4.30 7.12 -2.06
C ALA A 89 -5.12 6.81 -0.79
N ALA A 90 -4.51 6.24 0.26
CA ALA A 90 -5.22 5.97 1.51
C ALA A 90 -5.76 7.24 2.19
N ILE A 91 -5.05 8.37 2.07
CA ILE A 91 -5.54 9.68 2.54
C ILE A 91 -6.72 10.17 1.69
N GLU A 92 -6.59 10.13 0.36
CA GLU A 92 -7.65 10.56 -0.58
C GLU A 92 -8.95 9.76 -0.40
N TYR A 93 -8.84 8.47 -0.10
CA TYR A 93 -9.97 7.58 0.20
C TYR A 93 -10.40 7.61 1.68
N ASN A 94 -9.85 8.51 2.50
CA ASN A 94 -10.16 8.67 3.92
C ASN A 94 -9.96 7.41 4.79
N LEU A 95 -9.04 6.52 4.41
CA LEU A 95 -8.66 5.35 5.22
C LEU A 95 -7.70 5.71 6.36
N VAL A 96 -6.90 6.77 6.17
CA VAL A 96 -5.96 7.29 7.17
C VAL A 96 -5.92 8.81 7.12
N GLN A 97 -5.71 9.44 8.27
CA GLN A 97 -5.52 10.89 8.35
C GLN A 97 -4.04 11.26 8.25
N GLU A 98 -3.74 12.45 7.72
CA GLU A 98 -2.35 12.96 7.59
C GLU A 98 -1.58 12.94 8.92
N ALA A 99 -2.26 13.18 10.05
CA ALA A 99 -1.66 13.15 11.38
C ALA A 99 -1.15 11.76 11.80
N GLY A 100 -1.61 10.69 11.15
CA GLY A 100 -1.18 9.31 11.37
C GLY A 100 0.00 8.86 10.52
N ILE A 101 0.52 9.74 9.64
CA ILE A 101 1.61 9.40 8.72
C ILE A 101 2.96 9.62 9.41
N ILE A 102 3.83 8.62 9.32
CA ILE A 102 5.24 8.74 9.71
C ILE A 102 6.11 8.68 8.46
N TYR A 103 7.24 9.38 8.48
CA TYR A 103 8.17 9.42 7.35
C TYR A 103 9.44 8.63 7.64
N LEU A 104 9.82 7.77 6.70
CA LEU A 104 11.08 7.03 6.65
C LEU A 104 11.97 7.72 5.60
N GLY A 105 12.56 8.83 6.00
CA GLY A 105 13.22 9.73 5.05
C GLY A 105 12.15 10.53 4.29
N ASP A 106 12.09 10.38 2.98
CA ASP A 106 11.06 10.94 2.09
C ASP A 106 9.89 9.98 1.82
N VAL A 107 9.98 8.73 2.26
CA VAL A 107 8.95 7.70 2.04
C VAL A 107 7.95 7.69 3.20
N PRO A 108 6.65 7.97 2.96
CA PRO A 108 5.65 7.90 4.00
C PRO A 108 5.28 6.44 4.32
N HIS A 109 4.91 6.21 5.57
CA HIS A 109 4.42 4.96 6.11
C HIS A 109 3.23 5.24 7.04
N ALA A 110 2.26 4.33 7.06
CA ALA A 110 1.16 4.37 8.00
C ALA A 110 0.67 2.97 8.36
N GLN A 111 0.03 2.90 9.52
CA GLN A 111 -0.63 1.70 10.00
C GLN A 111 -2.08 2.01 10.39
N ILE A 112 -3.00 1.14 10.01
CA ILE A 112 -4.41 1.18 10.43
C ILE A 112 -4.69 -0.07 11.24
N VAL A 113 -5.40 0.07 12.37
CA VAL A 113 -5.87 -1.03 13.21
C VAL A 113 -7.34 -0.83 13.53
N HIS A 114 -8.17 -1.79 13.13
CA HIS A 114 -9.58 -1.89 13.48
C HIS A 114 -9.73 -2.98 14.54
N LEU A 115 -10.21 -2.61 15.73
CA LEU A 115 -10.40 -3.49 16.90
C LEU A 115 -11.78 -4.15 16.92
#